data_AF-A0A7S3B3Q5-F1
#
_entry.id   AF-A0A7S3B3Q5-F1
#
_cell.length_a   1.000
_cell.length_b   1.000
_cell.length_c   1.000
_cell.angle_alpha   90.00
_cell.angle_beta   90.00
_cell.angle_gamma   90.00
#
_symmetry.space_group_name_H-M   'P 1'
#
loop_
_entity.id
_entity.type
_entity.pdbx_description
1 polymer ?
#
loop_
_entity_poly.entity_id
_entity_poly.type
_entity_poly.pdbx_seq_one_letter_code
_entity_poly.pdbx_strand_id
1 'polypeptide(L)'
;PMSRARTWLAAITLLVCSANGASLKPPPERRFQPQPASGLAPVLSVGTFSERLLLEVVRSLGTTLAAWVSMRALLSGGAELGALLRTNKTQEFGMLVQNCSSRFDDVEGVDEVKHELREAVAYLQDPQGFSRLGAQMPHGVLLEGPPGTGKTLLARAVAGEAGVPFFTASASSFDEKYVGVGASRVRALFAAARRMAPAIVFIDEIDSVGGARYDESRALHAQTLNALLVEMDGFTKNQGIVVIAATNQARVLDRALVRPGRFDRILSVPPPDIIGRRALLRRLSARYTLGPDVDLEIMAAQTAGLTGADLANILNLGAISATSAGKHVVDGASLSLARDKVLVGLARPSMHVSEEERKLKATHEAGHVLVARHTAAASTIEKVTIVPHGNGAGGLTVLTVDDSSLLDQRQLLARLDVLMGGRAAERIEYGEEGVTTGAEDDLTRARSLALRMSTRWGLGKALGPGGCERPAEQLSAHTRELLDAEVASRLRAAHARAMAVLSG
;
A
#
# COMPACT_ATOMS: atom_id res chain seq x y z
N PRO A 1 50.93 22.08 33.97
CA PRO A 1 51.84 22.59 32.92
C PRO A 1 51.85 21.63 31.71
N MET A 2 50.78 21.59 30.91
CA MET A 2 50.53 22.53 29.79
C MET A 2 51.79 22.82 28.96
N SER A 3 52.39 21.81 28.32
CA SER A 3 53.35 22.06 27.23
C SER A 3 53.50 20.96 26.18
N ARG A 4 52.67 19.89 26.19
CA ARG A 4 52.73 18.84 25.15
C ARG A 4 51.41 18.53 24.43
N ALA A 5 50.31 19.21 24.79
CA ALA A 5 49.00 19.03 24.16
C ALA A 5 48.68 20.05 23.04
N ARG A 6 49.63 20.92 22.65
CA ARG A 6 49.41 21.97 21.63
C ARG A 6 50.11 21.73 20.29
N THR A 7 50.88 20.66 20.13
CA THR A 7 51.70 20.44 18.93
C THR A 7 51.20 19.35 17.99
N TRP A 8 50.11 18.63 18.33
CA TRP A 8 49.48 17.64 17.44
C TRP A 8 48.12 18.09 16.88
N LEU A 9 47.55 19.19 17.38
CA LEU A 9 46.25 19.75 16.95
C LEU A 9 46.36 20.84 15.86
N ALA A 10 47.58 21.20 15.46
CA ALA A 10 47.81 22.16 14.36
C ALA A 10 48.21 21.49 13.03
N ALA A 11 48.51 20.18 13.03
CA ALA A 11 49.00 19.46 11.84
C ALA A 11 47.92 18.68 11.07
N ILE A 12 46.73 18.47 11.65
CA ILE A 12 45.63 17.72 11.00
C ILE A 12 44.55 18.66 10.44
N THR A 13 44.54 19.93 10.84
CA THR A 13 43.61 20.95 10.34
C THR A 13 43.98 21.50 8.95
N LEU A 14 45.11 21.08 8.38
CA LEU A 14 45.63 21.59 7.11
C LEU A 14 45.60 20.58 5.95
N LEU A 15 44.96 19.41 6.12
CA LEU A 15 44.86 18.39 5.07
C LEU A 15 43.43 18.03 4.61
N VAL A 16 42.39 18.74 5.07
CA VAL A 16 40.98 18.46 4.70
C VAL A 16 40.30 19.64 3.98
N CYS A 17 41.06 20.67 3.56
CA CYS A 17 40.52 21.84 2.83
C CYS A 17 40.91 21.88 1.34
N SER A 18 40.88 20.76 0.63
CA SER A 18 41.03 20.75 -0.83
C SER A 18 40.24 19.62 -1.51
N ALA A 19 38.91 19.67 -1.42
CA ALA A 19 38.00 19.05 -2.38
C ALA A 19 36.56 19.50 -2.08
N ASN A 20 36.06 20.48 -2.83
CA ASN A 20 34.66 20.74 -3.18
C ASN A 20 34.42 22.25 -3.36
N GLY A 21 34.85 22.77 -4.52
CA GLY A 21 34.37 24.04 -5.04
C GLY A 21 33.10 23.79 -5.86
N ALA A 22 31.93 23.94 -5.24
CA ALA A 22 30.65 24.04 -5.94
C ALA A 22 29.88 25.26 -5.43
N SER A 23 29.54 26.14 -6.37
CA SER A 23 29.00 27.48 -6.21
C SER A 23 27.55 27.46 -5.73
N LEU A 24 27.23 28.24 -4.68
CA LEU A 24 25.87 28.64 -4.33
C LEU A 24 25.85 30.16 -4.07
N LYS A 25 25.20 30.90 -4.97
CA LYS A 25 24.86 32.33 -4.81
C LYS A 25 23.60 32.47 -3.92
N PRO A 26 23.56 33.43 -2.98
CA PRO A 26 22.32 33.79 -2.28
C PRO A 26 21.46 34.79 -3.10
N PRO A 27 20.13 34.82 -2.87
CA PRO A 27 19.19 35.70 -3.60
C PRO A 27 19.13 37.13 -3.01
N PRO A 28 18.67 38.14 -3.77
CA PRO A 28 18.66 39.54 -3.33
C PRO A 28 17.39 39.93 -2.54
N GLU A 29 17.60 40.75 -1.52
CA GLU A 29 16.59 41.40 -0.68
C GLU A 29 15.78 42.47 -1.44
N ARG A 30 14.45 42.45 -1.29
CA ARG A 30 13.56 43.53 -1.74
C ARG A 30 13.28 44.50 -0.59
N ARG A 31 13.76 45.74 -0.72
CA ARG A 31 13.40 46.88 0.15
C ARG A 31 12.01 47.41 -0.20
N PHE A 32 11.13 47.44 0.80
CA PHE A 32 9.88 48.19 0.80
C PHE A 32 10.18 49.70 0.98
N GLN A 33 9.66 50.55 0.11
CA GLN A 33 9.57 52.00 0.31
C GLN A 33 8.11 52.39 0.60
N PRO A 34 7.83 53.21 1.63
CA PRO A 34 6.51 53.77 1.87
C PRO A 34 6.31 55.05 1.04
N GLN A 35 5.13 55.22 0.44
CA GLN A 35 4.72 56.49 -0.17
C GLN A 35 4.00 57.39 0.85
N PRO A 36 4.17 58.73 0.78
CA PRO A 36 3.67 59.67 1.78
C PRO A 36 2.22 60.12 1.51
N ALA A 37 1.57 60.53 2.61
CA ALA A 37 0.33 61.28 2.61
C ALA A 37 0.54 62.73 2.15
N SER A 38 -0.39 63.25 1.36
CA SER A 38 -0.59 64.70 1.20
C SER A 38 -2.05 64.97 0.84
N GLY A 39 -2.78 65.59 1.76
CA GLY A 39 -4.08 66.19 1.48
C GLY A 39 -3.92 67.55 0.80
N LEU A 40 -4.88 67.94 -0.03
CA LEU A 40 -5.18 69.32 -0.41
C LEU A 40 -6.68 69.45 -0.72
N ALA A 41 -7.24 70.56 -0.25
CA ALA A 41 -8.66 70.93 -0.17
C ALA A 41 -9.36 71.13 -1.54
N PRO A 42 -10.71 71.15 -1.61
CA PRO A 42 -11.44 71.38 -2.85
C PRO A 42 -11.51 72.88 -3.16
N VAL A 43 -11.11 73.27 -4.37
CA VAL A 43 -11.43 74.59 -4.93
C VAL A 43 -12.72 74.45 -5.74
N LEU A 44 -13.81 74.99 -5.20
CA LEU A 44 -15.07 75.19 -5.91
C LEU A 44 -14.87 76.25 -7.00
N SER A 45 -14.84 75.81 -8.25
CA SER A 45 -14.95 76.68 -9.43
C SER A 45 -16.37 76.57 -10.01
N VAL A 46 -17.01 77.72 -10.12
CA VAL A 46 -18.38 77.93 -10.56
C VAL A 46 -18.45 77.80 -12.08
N GLY A 47 -18.70 76.58 -12.57
CA GLY A 47 -19.04 76.31 -13.97
C GLY A 47 -20.50 76.65 -14.27
N THR A 48 -20.72 77.39 -15.35
CA THR A 48 -22.00 77.95 -15.78
C THR A 48 -23.03 76.87 -16.14
N PHE A 49 -24.32 77.19 -15.98
CA PHE A 49 -25.47 76.28 -16.11
C PHE A 49 -25.54 75.52 -17.47
N SER A 50 -24.93 76.04 -18.54
CA SER A 50 -24.90 75.36 -19.85
C SER A 50 -23.89 74.22 -19.95
N GLU A 51 -22.79 74.24 -19.18
CA GLU A 51 -21.78 73.18 -19.21
C GLU A 51 -22.24 71.92 -18.48
N ARG A 52 -23.01 72.08 -17.39
CA ARG A 52 -23.59 70.95 -16.65
C ARG A 52 -24.63 70.17 -17.47
N LEU A 53 -25.42 70.88 -18.27
CA LEU A 53 -26.46 70.28 -19.10
C LEU A 53 -25.88 69.46 -20.27
N LEU A 54 -24.81 69.96 -20.88
CA LEU A 54 -24.05 69.21 -21.90
C LEU A 54 -23.36 67.96 -21.32
N LEU A 55 -22.77 68.07 -20.14
CA LEU A 55 -22.15 66.94 -19.45
C LEU A 55 -23.17 65.87 -19.03
N GLU A 56 -24.37 66.26 -18.60
CA GLU A 56 -25.43 65.31 -18.26
C GLU A 56 -25.99 64.60 -19.52
N VAL A 57 -26.16 65.31 -20.63
CA VAL A 57 -26.61 64.71 -21.89
C VAL A 57 -25.56 63.73 -22.43
N VAL A 58 -24.28 64.11 -22.44
CA VAL A 58 -23.17 63.22 -22.87
C VAL A 58 -23.05 62.01 -21.93
N ARG A 59 -23.24 62.18 -20.63
CA ARG A 59 -23.23 61.07 -19.67
C ARG A 59 -24.41 60.12 -19.90
N SER A 60 -25.61 60.63 -20.20
CA SER A 60 -26.79 59.81 -20.50
C SER A 60 -26.67 59.03 -21.82
N LEU A 61 -26.05 59.64 -22.84
CA LEU A 61 -25.75 58.98 -24.11
C LEU A 61 -24.63 57.93 -23.93
N GLY A 62 -23.63 58.21 -23.09
CA GLY A 62 -22.58 57.26 -22.75
C GLY A 62 -23.09 56.03 -22.00
N THR A 63 -24.00 56.20 -21.03
CA THR A 63 -24.56 55.07 -20.27
C THR A 63 -25.51 54.22 -21.09
N THR A 64 -26.30 54.84 -21.98
CA THR A 64 -27.17 54.10 -22.91
C THR A 64 -26.36 53.33 -23.96
N LEU A 65 -25.26 53.89 -24.47
CA LEU A 65 -24.35 53.18 -25.37
C LEU A 65 -23.62 52.02 -24.66
N ALA A 66 -23.15 52.23 -23.43
CA ALA A 66 -22.52 51.17 -22.64
C ALA A 66 -23.49 50.04 -22.28
N ALA A 67 -24.74 50.37 -21.94
CA ALA A 67 -25.80 49.38 -21.71
C ALA A 67 -26.15 48.63 -23.00
N TRP A 68 -26.19 49.31 -24.15
CA TRP A 68 -26.45 48.69 -25.44
C TRP A 68 -25.31 47.75 -25.87
N VAL A 69 -24.04 48.15 -25.70
CA VAL A 69 -22.87 47.30 -25.96
C VAL A 69 -22.81 46.10 -25.01
N SER A 70 -23.13 46.30 -23.73
CA SER A 70 -23.17 45.21 -22.74
C SER A 70 -24.31 44.22 -23.01
N MET A 71 -25.49 44.72 -23.43
CA MET A 71 -26.62 43.87 -23.82
C MET A 71 -26.31 43.12 -25.12
N ARG A 72 -25.61 43.74 -26.07
CA ARG A 72 -25.15 43.06 -27.29
C ARG A 72 -24.12 41.99 -27.00
N ALA A 73 -23.15 42.25 -26.12
CA ALA A 73 -22.16 41.27 -25.68
C ALA A 73 -22.80 40.09 -24.92
N LEU A 74 -23.87 40.34 -24.15
CA LEU A 74 -24.61 39.29 -23.46
C LEU A 74 -25.43 38.41 -24.42
N LEU A 75 -26.00 39.02 -25.47
CA LEU A 75 -26.77 38.30 -26.49
C LEU A 75 -25.88 37.58 -27.52
N SER A 76 -24.70 38.11 -27.87
CA SER A 76 -23.74 37.45 -28.75
C SER A 76 -22.84 36.45 -28.02
N GLY A 77 -22.59 36.66 -26.72
CA GLY A 77 -21.78 35.77 -25.88
C GLY A 77 -22.47 34.43 -25.54
N GLY A 78 -23.80 34.32 -25.69
CA GLY A 78 -24.52 33.07 -25.43
C GLY A 78 -24.25 31.96 -26.46
N ALA A 79 -23.94 32.32 -27.71
CA ALA A 79 -23.68 31.36 -28.77
C ALA A 79 -22.24 30.82 -28.75
N GLU A 80 -21.25 31.67 -28.46
CA GLU A 80 -19.86 31.25 -28.33
C GLU A 80 -19.58 30.54 -27.00
N LEU A 81 -20.20 30.98 -25.88
CA LEU A 81 -20.10 30.25 -24.60
C LEU A 81 -20.78 28.87 -24.70
N GLY A 82 -21.88 28.75 -25.45
CA GLY A 82 -22.52 27.47 -25.74
C GLY A 82 -21.68 26.54 -26.63
N ALA A 83 -20.84 27.08 -27.51
CA ALA A 83 -19.89 26.32 -28.33
C ALA A 83 -18.64 25.92 -27.53
N LEU A 84 -18.10 26.82 -26.69
CA LEU A 84 -16.96 26.58 -25.79
C LEU A 84 -17.32 25.60 -24.65
N LEU A 85 -18.58 25.59 -24.21
CA LEU A 85 -19.14 24.58 -23.29
C LEU A 85 -19.46 23.25 -23.98
N ARG A 86 -19.57 23.21 -25.32
CA ARG A 86 -19.81 21.98 -26.10
C ARG A 86 -18.53 21.30 -26.57
N THR A 87 -17.43 22.03 -26.76
CA THR A 87 -16.16 21.47 -27.26
C THR A 87 -15.28 20.84 -26.18
N ASN A 88 -15.59 21.02 -24.89
CA ASN A 88 -14.81 20.42 -23.79
C ASN A 88 -15.47 19.20 -23.11
N LYS A 89 -16.66 18.75 -23.54
CA LYS A 89 -17.34 17.59 -22.91
C LYS A 89 -16.69 16.22 -23.19
N THR A 90 -15.64 16.18 -24.02
CA THR A 90 -14.86 14.98 -24.33
C THR A 90 -13.48 14.94 -23.67
N GLN A 91 -13.11 15.97 -22.89
CA GLN A 91 -11.92 15.97 -22.05
C GLN A 91 -12.31 16.26 -20.59
N GLU A 92 -12.98 15.32 -19.89
CA GLU A 92 -13.06 15.42 -18.42
C GLU A 92 -13.65 14.17 -17.73
N PHE A 93 -13.10 12.99 -17.96
CA PHE A 93 -13.33 11.90 -17.01
C PHE A 93 -12.04 11.09 -16.94
N GLY A 94 -11.56 10.77 -15.74
CA GLY A 94 -10.40 9.90 -15.50
C GLY A 94 -10.61 8.44 -15.95
N MET A 95 -11.36 8.23 -17.02
CA MET A 95 -11.55 6.98 -17.74
C MET A 95 -10.45 6.87 -18.78
N LEU A 96 -9.49 6.01 -18.52
CA LEU A 96 -8.50 5.62 -19.51
C LEU A 96 -9.04 4.41 -20.25
N VAL A 97 -9.38 4.58 -21.53
CA VAL A 97 -9.53 3.45 -22.45
C VAL A 97 -8.11 3.02 -22.81
N GLN A 98 -7.70 1.85 -22.31
CA GLN A 98 -6.37 1.32 -22.58
C GLN A 98 -6.48 0.14 -23.55
N ASN A 99 -5.64 0.15 -24.58
CA ASN A 99 -5.34 -1.06 -25.33
C ASN A 99 -4.34 -1.87 -24.50
N CYS A 100 -4.80 -2.97 -23.92
CA CYS A 100 -3.95 -3.83 -23.10
C CYS A 100 -3.10 -4.73 -24.00
N SER A 101 -1.77 -4.61 -23.91
CA SER A 101 -0.83 -5.55 -24.53
C SER A 101 -0.46 -6.73 -23.64
N SER A 102 -0.80 -6.67 -22.35
CA SER A 102 -0.50 -7.71 -21.38
C SER A 102 -1.34 -8.96 -21.63
N ARG A 103 -0.71 -10.14 -21.56
CA ARG A 103 -1.37 -11.45 -21.76
C ARG A 103 -1.36 -12.30 -20.48
N PHE A 104 -1.96 -13.49 -20.49
CA PHE A 104 -1.87 -14.38 -19.32
C PHE A 104 -0.45 -14.89 -19.03
N ASP A 105 0.38 -15.01 -20.06
CA ASP A 105 1.82 -15.25 -19.92
C ASP A 105 2.50 -14.10 -19.15
N ASP A 106 1.86 -12.92 -19.15
CA ASP A 106 2.32 -11.77 -18.39
C ASP A 106 1.97 -11.78 -16.90
N VAL A 107 1.37 -12.84 -16.39
CA VAL A 107 1.08 -13.03 -14.96
C VAL A 107 1.65 -14.37 -14.54
N GLU A 108 2.32 -14.46 -13.40
CA GLU A 108 2.90 -15.73 -12.92
C GLU A 108 2.46 -16.02 -11.48
N GLY A 109 2.35 -17.30 -11.13
CA GLY A 109 2.07 -17.76 -9.76
C GLY A 109 0.60 -17.70 -9.31
N VAL A 110 -0.36 -17.57 -10.24
CA VAL A 110 -1.81 -17.52 -9.95
C VAL A 110 -2.60 -18.36 -10.97
N ASP A 111 -2.17 -19.60 -11.20
CA ASP A 111 -2.67 -20.42 -12.32
C ASP A 111 -4.12 -20.89 -12.14
N GLU A 112 -4.56 -21.09 -10.89
CA GLU A 112 -5.94 -21.38 -10.53
C GLU A 112 -6.85 -20.21 -10.90
N VAL A 113 -6.44 -18.98 -10.55
CA VAL A 113 -7.20 -17.77 -10.85
C VAL A 113 -7.23 -17.52 -12.36
N LYS A 114 -6.12 -17.76 -13.08
CA LYS A 114 -6.10 -17.70 -14.54
C LYS A 114 -7.07 -18.71 -15.16
N HIS A 115 -7.15 -19.92 -14.61
CA HIS A 115 -8.05 -20.96 -15.13
C HIS A 115 -9.51 -20.53 -15.04
N GLU A 116 -9.95 -20.01 -13.89
CA GLU A 116 -11.31 -19.45 -13.72
C GLU A 116 -11.56 -18.26 -14.67
N LEU A 117 -10.58 -17.38 -14.86
CA LEU A 117 -10.71 -16.22 -15.74
C LEU A 117 -10.69 -16.56 -17.23
N ARG A 118 -10.21 -17.75 -17.64
CA ARG A 118 -10.29 -18.19 -19.05
C ARG A 118 -11.73 -18.35 -19.51
N GLU A 119 -12.66 -18.72 -18.63
CA GLU A 119 -14.09 -18.77 -18.97
C GLU A 119 -14.61 -17.39 -19.35
N ALA A 120 -14.20 -16.35 -18.60
CA ALA A 120 -14.57 -14.97 -18.88
C ALA A 120 -13.99 -14.48 -20.22
N VAL A 121 -12.74 -14.84 -20.53
CA VAL A 121 -12.09 -14.54 -21.82
C VAL A 121 -12.83 -15.23 -22.98
N ALA A 122 -13.11 -16.53 -22.85
CA ALA A 122 -13.77 -17.30 -23.90
C ALA A 122 -15.16 -16.73 -24.23
N TYR A 123 -15.90 -16.29 -23.22
CA TYR A 123 -17.19 -15.63 -23.44
C TYR A 123 -17.03 -14.28 -24.16
N LEU A 124 -16.06 -13.45 -23.77
CA LEU A 124 -15.83 -12.16 -24.41
C LEU A 124 -15.43 -12.31 -25.90
N GLN A 125 -14.77 -13.42 -26.24
CA GLN A 125 -14.41 -13.77 -27.62
C GLN A 125 -15.61 -14.33 -28.42
N ASP A 126 -16.46 -15.18 -27.82
CA ASP A 126 -17.67 -15.73 -28.47
C ASP A 126 -18.92 -15.65 -27.56
N PRO A 127 -19.57 -14.47 -27.42
CA PRO A 127 -20.76 -14.34 -26.58
C PRO A 127 -21.96 -15.17 -27.06
N GLN A 128 -22.05 -15.43 -28.37
CA GLN A 128 -23.18 -16.15 -28.98
C GLN A 128 -23.10 -17.66 -28.72
N GLY A 129 -21.90 -18.24 -28.80
CA GLY A 129 -21.67 -19.66 -28.51
C GLY A 129 -22.08 -20.05 -27.10
N PHE A 130 -21.75 -19.21 -26.10
CA PHE A 130 -22.13 -19.44 -24.70
C PHE A 130 -23.63 -19.22 -24.45
N SER A 131 -24.27 -18.29 -25.17
CA SER A 131 -25.72 -18.06 -25.05
C SER A 131 -26.59 -19.22 -25.58
N ARG A 132 -26.04 -20.10 -26.44
CA ARG A 132 -26.78 -21.17 -27.13
C ARG A 132 -27.48 -22.15 -26.18
N LEU A 133 -26.87 -22.45 -25.04
CA LEU A 133 -27.41 -23.38 -24.04
C LEU A 133 -28.10 -22.64 -22.87
N GLY A 134 -28.33 -21.33 -23.01
CA GLY A 134 -28.92 -20.51 -21.95
C GLY A 134 -27.96 -20.22 -20.79
N ALA A 135 -26.66 -20.44 -20.96
CA ALA A 135 -25.67 -20.09 -19.95
C ALA A 135 -25.66 -18.56 -19.76
N GLN A 136 -25.70 -18.14 -18.49
CA GLN A 136 -25.61 -16.73 -18.12
C GLN A 136 -24.20 -16.47 -17.64
N MET A 137 -23.57 -15.43 -18.20
CA MET A 137 -22.24 -15.03 -17.76
C MET A 137 -22.30 -14.46 -16.34
N PRO A 138 -21.26 -14.68 -15.52
CA PRO A 138 -21.08 -13.88 -14.32
C PRO A 138 -21.07 -12.39 -14.66
N HIS A 139 -21.89 -11.60 -13.95
CA HIS A 139 -22.01 -10.17 -14.21
C HIS A 139 -20.78 -9.42 -13.65
N GLY A 140 -20.13 -10.00 -12.65
CA GLY A 140 -19.03 -9.36 -11.95
C GLY A 140 -18.07 -10.35 -11.29
N VAL A 141 -16.78 -10.15 -11.52
CA VAL A 141 -15.71 -10.87 -10.84
C VAL A 141 -15.05 -9.96 -9.81
N LEU A 142 -15.03 -10.37 -8.55
CA LEU A 142 -14.34 -9.71 -7.46
C LEU A 142 -13.00 -10.42 -7.18
N LEU A 143 -11.89 -9.74 -7.42
CA LEU A 143 -10.54 -10.16 -7.07
C LEU A 143 -10.23 -9.67 -5.65
N GLU A 144 -10.17 -10.58 -4.69
CA GLU A 144 -9.74 -10.27 -3.32
C GLU A 144 -8.29 -10.72 -3.11
N GLY A 145 -7.54 -10.02 -2.26
CA GLY A 145 -6.20 -10.49 -1.85
C GLY A 145 -5.32 -9.36 -1.36
N PRO A 146 -4.13 -9.67 -0.80
CA PRO A 146 -3.20 -8.65 -0.34
C PRO A 146 -2.81 -7.64 -1.44
N PRO A 147 -2.43 -6.41 -1.08
CA PRO A 147 -1.89 -5.46 -2.05
C PRO A 147 -0.62 -6.03 -2.71
N GLY A 148 -0.36 -5.71 -3.97
CA GLY A 148 0.87 -6.14 -4.65
C GLY A 148 0.88 -7.56 -5.22
N THR A 149 -0.22 -8.32 -5.13
CA THR A 149 -0.34 -9.66 -5.76
C THR A 149 -0.64 -9.64 -7.27
N GLY A 150 -0.76 -8.45 -7.86
CA GLY A 150 -0.97 -8.32 -9.31
C GLY A 150 -2.43 -8.34 -9.77
N LYS A 151 -3.41 -8.05 -8.90
CA LYS A 151 -4.84 -7.98 -9.26
C LYS A 151 -5.13 -7.09 -10.49
N THR A 152 -4.57 -5.88 -10.52
CA THR A 152 -4.71 -4.95 -11.64
C THR A 152 -4.02 -5.46 -12.92
N LEU A 153 -2.87 -6.13 -12.78
CA LEU A 153 -2.16 -6.73 -13.90
C LEU A 153 -2.95 -7.91 -14.48
N LEU A 154 -3.57 -8.72 -13.62
CA LEU A 154 -4.42 -9.84 -14.00
C LEU A 154 -5.66 -9.36 -14.77
N ALA A 155 -6.34 -8.31 -14.30
CA ALA A 155 -7.47 -7.73 -15.02
C ALA A 155 -7.08 -7.20 -16.42
N ARG A 156 -5.89 -6.58 -16.54
CA ARG A 156 -5.34 -6.15 -17.84
C ARG A 156 -5.01 -7.33 -18.75
N ALA A 157 -4.48 -8.43 -18.19
CA ALA A 157 -4.19 -9.65 -18.92
C ALA A 157 -5.46 -10.29 -19.51
N VAL A 158 -6.56 -10.31 -18.75
CA VAL A 158 -7.87 -10.78 -19.24
C VAL A 158 -8.32 -9.96 -20.44
N ALA A 159 -8.19 -8.63 -20.39
CA ALA A 159 -8.56 -7.76 -21.50
C ALA A 159 -7.69 -7.96 -22.74
N GLY A 160 -6.37 -8.09 -22.56
CA GLY A 160 -5.43 -8.34 -23.65
C GLY A 160 -5.62 -9.71 -24.29
N GLU A 161 -5.97 -10.74 -23.52
CA GLU A 161 -6.27 -12.08 -24.03
C GLU A 161 -7.60 -12.13 -24.79
N ALA A 162 -8.61 -11.41 -24.30
CA ALA A 162 -9.91 -11.29 -24.96
C ALA A 162 -9.87 -10.33 -26.17
N GLY A 163 -8.87 -9.45 -26.26
CA GLY A 163 -8.76 -8.45 -27.32
C GLY A 163 -9.83 -7.35 -27.24
N VAL A 164 -10.36 -7.08 -26.06
CA VAL A 164 -11.47 -6.13 -25.84
C VAL A 164 -10.99 -4.83 -25.16
N PRO A 165 -11.70 -3.70 -25.32
CA PRO A 165 -11.38 -2.46 -24.63
C PRO A 165 -11.40 -2.62 -23.10
N PHE A 166 -10.38 -2.05 -22.45
CA PHE A 166 -10.25 -2.05 -20.99
C PHE A 166 -10.52 -0.65 -20.43
N PHE A 167 -11.60 -0.52 -19.67
CA PHE A 167 -11.93 0.68 -18.91
C PHE A 167 -11.45 0.52 -17.48
N THR A 168 -10.59 1.42 -17.00
CA THR A 168 -10.11 1.40 -15.61
C THR A 168 -10.61 2.61 -14.85
N ALA A 169 -11.08 2.39 -13.61
CA ALA A 169 -11.39 3.43 -12.65
C ALA A 169 -10.95 2.99 -11.25
N SER A 170 -10.45 3.93 -10.44
CA SER A 170 -10.29 3.68 -9.00
C SER A 170 -11.58 4.10 -8.30
N ALA A 171 -12.11 3.26 -7.40
CA ALA A 171 -13.31 3.59 -6.67
C ALA A 171 -13.14 4.84 -5.79
N SER A 172 -11.92 5.14 -5.34
CA SER A 172 -11.61 6.38 -4.63
C SER A 172 -11.89 7.64 -5.45
N SER A 173 -11.84 7.54 -6.79
CA SER A 173 -12.21 8.66 -7.68
C SER A 173 -13.71 8.95 -7.71
N PHE A 174 -14.54 8.09 -7.14
CA PHE A 174 -15.97 8.32 -6.99
C PHE A 174 -16.33 8.88 -5.60
N ASP A 175 -15.38 8.88 -4.66
CA ASP A 175 -15.53 9.48 -3.34
C ASP A 175 -15.21 10.98 -3.42
N GLU A 176 -16.25 11.80 -3.60
CA GLU A 176 -16.14 13.25 -3.66
C GLU A 176 -17.03 13.95 -2.64
N LYS A 177 -16.61 15.16 -2.24
CA LYS A 177 -17.33 16.01 -1.29
C LYS A 177 -18.69 16.49 -1.80
N TYR A 178 -18.95 16.40 -3.10
CA TYR A 178 -20.17 16.90 -3.74
C TYR A 178 -21.18 15.77 -3.97
N VAL A 179 -22.40 15.98 -3.48
CA VAL A 179 -23.53 15.05 -3.63
C VAL A 179 -23.78 14.75 -5.11
N GLY A 180 -23.90 13.47 -5.46
CA GLY A 180 -24.31 13.02 -6.79
C GLY A 180 -23.22 13.02 -7.87
N VAL A 181 -22.03 13.58 -7.63
CA VAL A 181 -20.94 13.55 -8.63
C VAL A 181 -20.42 12.13 -8.83
N GLY A 182 -20.21 11.38 -7.74
CA GLY A 182 -19.80 9.97 -7.81
C GLY A 182 -20.80 9.11 -8.59
N ALA A 183 -22.09 9.21 -8.28
CA ALA A 183 -23.15 8.51 -9.00
C ALA A 183 -23.20 8.85 -10.50
N SER A 184 -22.99 10.12 -10.86
CA SER A 184 -22.94 10.56 -12.27
C SER A 184 -21.74 9.94 -13.02
N ARG A 185 -20.57 9.88 -12.38
CA ARG A 185 -19.36 9.25 -12.95
C ARG A 185 -19.54 7.76 -13.20
N VAL A 186 -20.15 7.05 -12.25
CA VAL A 186 -20.47 5.63 -12.42
C VAL A 186 -21.37 5.44 -13.65
N ARG A 187 -22.46 6.20 -13.77
CA ARG A 187 -23.33 6.11 -14.95
C ARG A 187 -22.59 6.43 -16.26
N ALA A 188 -21.72 7.43 -16.26
CA ALA A 188 -20.91 7.80 -17.41
C ALA A 188 -19.93 6.68 -17.83
N LEU A 189 -19.31 6.01 -16.86
CA LEU A 189 -18.43 4.85 -17.08
C LEU A 189 -19.16 3.70 -17.76
N PHE A 190 -20.30 3.28 -17.21
CA PHE A 190 -21.08 2.20 -17.79
C PHE A 190 -21.68 2.59 -19.15
N ALA A 191 -22.07 3.85 -19.34
CA ALA A 191 -22.52 4.36 -20.64
C ALA A 191 -21.41 4.41 -21.70
N ALA A 192 -20.15 4.62 -21.31
CA ALA A 192 -19.00 4.53 -22.22
C ALA A 192 -18.69 3.07 -22.57
N ALA A 193 -18.67 2.18 -21.58
CA ALA A 193 -18.46 0.75 -21.78
C ALA A 193 -19.52 0.14 -22.71
N ARG A 194 -20.80 0.49 -22.54
CA ARG A 194 -21.90 0.07 -23.42
C ARG A 194 -21.73 0.48 -24.87
N ARG A 195 -21.08 1.61 -25.14
CA ARG A 195 -20.83 2.09 -26.52
C ARG A 195 -19.71 1.32 -27.22
N MET A 196 -18.82 0.68 -26.47
CA MET A 196 -17.65 -0.05 -26.98
C MET A 196 -17.72 -1.55 -26.65
N ALA A 197 -18.92 -2.07 -26.37
CA ALA A 197 -19.10 -3.48 -26.05
C ALA A 197 -18.79 -4.39 -27.25
N PRO A 198 -18.17 -5.57 -27.06
CA PRO A 198 -17.81 -6.19 -25.78
C PRO A 198 -16.61 -5.49 -25.10
N ALA A 199 -16.66 -5.29 -23.79
CA ALA A 199 -15.66 -4.53 -23.03
C ALA A 199 -15.53 -4.99 -21.57
N ILE A 200 -14.38 -4.69 -20.95
CA ILE A 200 -14.14 -4.95 -19.52
C ILE A 200 -14.12 -3.62 -18.76
N VAL A 201 -14.85 -3.57 -17.63
CA VAL A 201 -14.83 -2.46 -16.68
C VAL A 201 -14.11 -2.91 -15.41
N PHE A 202 -12.91 -2.36 -15.17
CA PHE A 202 -12.12 -2.61 -13.98
C PHE A 202 -12.27 -1.50 -12.94
N ILE A 203 -12.64 -1.89 -11.72
CA ILE A 203 -12.80 -0.99 -10.56
C ILE A 203 -11.80 -1.41 -9.48
N ASP A 204 -10.75 -0.61 -9.29
CA ASP A 204 -9.77 -0.85 -8.22
C ASP A 204 -10.23 -0.26 -6.88
N GLU A 205 -9.75 -0.83 -5.77
CA GLU A 205 -10.03 -0.39 -4.39
C GLU A 205 -11.53 -0.20 -4.09
N ILE A 206 -12.37 -1.13 -4.53
CA ILE A 206 -13.84 -1.03 -4.38
C ILE A 206 -14.30 -0.86 -2.92
N ASP A 207 -13.47 -1.24 -1.95
CA ASP A 207 -13.69 -1.01 -0.51
C ASP A 207 -13.76 0.47 -0.11
N SER A 208 -13.24 1.38 -0.93
CA SER A 208 -13.40 2.83 -0.71
C SER A 208 -14.87 3.29 -0.83
N VAL A 209 -15.65 2.71 -1.74
CA VAL A 209 -17.06 3.06 -2.00
C VAL A 209 -18.02 2.00 -1.45
N GLY A 210 -17.57 0.76 -1.34
CA GLY A 210 -18.35 -0.41 -0.89
C GLY A 210 -18.25 -0.70 0.60
N GLY A 211 -17.48 0.07 1.37
CA GLY A 211 -17.28 -0.17 2.81
C GLY A 211 -18.48 0.22 3.67
N ALA A 212 -18.83 -0.65 4.63
CA ALA A 212 -19.84 -0.33 5.66
C ALA A 212 -19.28 0.65 6.71
N ARG A 213 -19.09 1.93 6.35
CA ARG A 213 -18.69 2.98 7.31
C ARG A 213 -19.90 3.51 8.10
N TYR A 214 -19.71 3.77 9.39
CA TYR A 214 -20.75 4.03 10.39
C TYR A 214 -21.11 5.51 10.61
N ASP A 215 -20.64 6.44 9.77
CA ASP A 215 -20.70 7.88 10.05
C ASP A 215 -21.35 8.74 8.94
N GLU A 216 -21.55 10.04 9.17
CA GLU A 216 -22.28 11.02 8.32
C GLU A 216 -21.96 10.98 6.80
N SER A 217 -20.77 10.51 6.40
CA SER A 217 -20.42 10.31 4.97
C SER A 217 -21.22 9.19 4.28
N ARG A 218 -21.96 8.37 5.05
CA ARG A 218 -22.74 7.22 4.55
C ARG A 218 -23.75 7.62 3.47
N ALA A 219 -24.40 8.78 3.58
CA ALA A 219 -25.44 9.17 2.61
C ALA A 219 -24.86 9.40 1.20
N LEU A 220 -23.71 10.07 1.12
CA LEU A 220 -22.98 10.29 -0.13
C LEU A 220 -22.48 8.97 -0.73
N HIS A 221 -21.85 8.14 0.10
CA HIS A 221 -21.28 6.86 -0.31
C HIS A 221 -22.38 5.88 -0.76
N ALA A 222 -23.48 5.82 -0.02
CA ALA A 222 -24.63 4.97 -0.35
C ALA A 222 -25.26 5.38 -1.68
N GLN A 223 -25.28 6.67 -2.03
CA GLN A 223 -25.79 7.11 -3.33
C GLN A 223 -24.93 6.59 -4.49
N THR A 224 -23.60 6.73 -4.39
CA THR A 224 -22.66 6.24 -5.40
C THR A 224 -22.69 4.71 -5.49
N LEU A 225 -22.72 4.03 -4.34
CA LEU A 225 -22.85 2.58 -4.26
C LEU A 225 -24.14 2.10 -4.93
N ASN A 226 -25.28 2.69 -4.58
CA ASN A 226 -26.57 2.34 -5.20
C ASN A 226 -26.57 2.59 -6.70
N ALA A 227 -25.91 3.65 -7.18
CA ALA A 227 -25.76 3.87 -8.62
C ALA A 227 -24.96 2.74 -9.30
N LEU A 228 -23.88 2.27 -8.67
CA LEU A 228 -23.13 1.11 -9.16
C LEU A 228 -24.01 -0.15 -9.17
N LEU A 229 -24.76 -0.40 -8.09
CA LEU A 229 -25.67 -1.54 -8.01
C LEU A 229 -26.74 -1.52 -9.09
N VAL A 230 -27.33 -0.35 -9.36
CA VAL A 230 -28.34 -0.17 -10.42
C VAL A 230 -27.74 -0.40 -11.80
N GLU A 231 -26.51 0.06 -12.06
CA GLU A 231 -25.84 -0.20 -13.34
C GLU A 231 -25.48 -1.68 -13.53
N MET A 232 -25.08 -2.37 -12.45
CA MET A 232 -24.82 -3.83 -12.47
C MET A 232 -26.10 -4.65 -12.67
N ASP A 233 -27.19 -4.32 -11.95
CA ASP A 233 -28.49 -4.99 -12.10
C ASP A 233 -29.15 -4.64 -13.45
N GLY A 234 -28.80 -3.49 -14.03
CA GLY A 234 -29.32 -2.96 -15.28
C GLY A 234 -28.73 -3.60 -16.54
N PHE A 235 -27.77 -4.52 -16.42
CA PHE A 235 -27.29 -5.29 -17.55
C PHE A 235 -28.38 -6.24 -18.04
N THR A 236 -28.93 -5.95 -19.21
CA THR A 236 -29.72 -6.95 -19.93
C THR A 236 -28.82 -8.11 -20.32
N LYS A 237 -29.31 -9.34 -20.19
CA LYS A 237 -28.66 -10.57 -20.66
C LYS A 237 -28.10 -10.32 -22.08
N ASN A 238 -26.78 -10.44 -22.26
CA ASN A 238 -26.04 -10.30 -23.54
C ASN A 238 -25.48 -8.92 -23.94
N GLN A 239 -25.24 -7.96 -23.04
CA GLN A 239 -24.50 -6.74 -23.42
C GLN A 239 -22.99 -6.95 -23.63
N GLY A 240 -22.44 -8.14 -23.32
CA GLY A 240 -21.00 -8.43 -23.55
C GLY A 240 -20.05 -7.61 -22.67
N ILE A 241 -20.52 -7.15 -21.51
CA ILE A 241 -19.73 -6.34 -20.58
C ILE A 241 -19.44 -7.16 -19.32
N VAL A 242 -18.18 -7.19 -18.91
CA VAL A 242 -17.74 -7.85 -17.69
C VAL A 242 -17.19 -6.82 -16.73
N VAL A 243 -17.70 -6.80 -15.50
CA VAL A 243 -17.15 -5.95 -14.44
C VAL A 243 -16.15 -6.75 -13.63
N ILE A 244 -14.92 -6.27 -13.49
CA ILE A 244 -13.91 -6.84 -12.60
C ILE A 244 -13.60 -5.82 -11.52
N ALA A 245 -13.74 -6.18 -10.25
CA ALA A 245 -13.37 -5.32 -9.14
C ALA A 245 -12.21 -5.91 -8.35
N ALA A 246 -11.35 -5.06 -7.78
CA ALA A 246 -10.29 -5.49 -6.89
C ALA A 246 -10.49 -4.90 -5.48
N THR A 247 -10.26 -5.72 -4.46
CA THR A 247 -10.25 -5.28 -3.06
C THR A 247 -9.11 -5.92 -2.29
N ASN A 248 -8.62 -5.20 -1.28
CA ASN A 248 -7.69 -5.77 -0.30
C ASN A 248 -8.43 -6.43 0.89
N GLN A 249 -9.73 -6.11 1.08
CA GLN A 249 -10.50 -6.51 2.26
C GLN A 249 -11.96 -6.83 1.91
N ALA A 250 -12.24 -8.01 1.38
CA ALA A 250 -13.60 -8.40 1.03
C ALA A 250 -14.57 -8.41 2.23
N ARG A 251 -14.06 -8.66 3.45
CA ARG A 251 -14.87 -8.67 4.68
C ARG A 251 -15.52 -7.32 5.01
N VAL A 252 -14.96 -6.21 4.53
CA VAL A 252 -15.45 -4.84 4.79
C VAL A 252 -16.54 -4.42 3.80
N LEU A 253 -16.68 -5.15 2.69
CA LEU A 253 -17.63 -4.82 1.63
C LEU A 253 -19.08 -5.06 2.07
N ASP A 254 -19.98 -4.20 1.59
CA ASP A 254 -21.41 -4.37 1.73
C ASP A 254 -21.84 -5.69 1.08
N ARG A 255 -22.61 -6.49 1.83
CA ARG A 255 -23.20 -7.74 1.35
C ARG A 255 -24.03 -7.55 0.09
N ALA A 256 -24.56 -6.35 -0.16
CA ALA A 256 -25.28 -6.02 -1.38
C ALA A 256 -24.43 -6.21 -2.63
N LEU A 257 -23.13 -5.94 -2.60
CA LEU A 257 -22.24 -6.07 -3.76
C LEU A 257 -22.00 -7.53 -4.15
N VAL A 258 -21.95 -8.42 -3.16
CA VAL A 258 -21.58 -9.84 -3.31
C VAL A 258 -22.80 -10.74 -3.56
N ARG A 259 -23.98 -10.15 -3.80
CA ARG A 259 -25.19 -10.93 -4.11
C ARG A 259 -25.12 -11.50 -5.54
N PRO A 260 -25.68 -12.70 -5.78
CA PRO A 260 -25.82 -13.25 -7.12
C PRO A 260 -26.47 -12.24 -8.08
N GLY A 261 -25.90 -12.09 -9.28
CA GLY A 261 -26.29 -11.08 -10.28
C GLY A 261 -25.45 -9.80 -10.25
N ARG A 262 -24.55 -9.64 -9.27
CA ARG A 262 -23.58 -8.53 -9.18
C ARG A 262 -22.16 -9.08 -9.22
N PHE A 263 -21.43 -9.07 -8.10
CA PHE A 263 -20.18 -9.82 -7.97
C PHE A 263 -20.50 -11.25 -7.54
N ASP A 264 -20.85 -12.06 -8.53
CA ASP A 264 -21.22 -13.46 -8.38
C ASP A 264 -20.01 -14.39 -8.30
N ARG A 265 -18.84 -13.97 -8.81
CA ARG A 265 -17.58 -14.70 -8.67
C ARG A 265 -16.63 -13.94 -7.77
N ILE A 266 -16.18 -14.58 -6.69
CA ILE A 266 -15.13 -14.07 -5.82
C ILE A 266 -13.91 -14.96 -6.01
N LEU A 267 -12.82 -14.38 -6.49
CA LEU A 267 -11.56 -15.07 -6.70
C LEU A 267 -10.53 -14.51 -5.72
N SER A 268 -9.99 -15.38 -4.88
CA SER A 268 -8.91 -15.03 -3.97
C SER A 268 -7.57 -15.12 -4.70
N VAL A 269 -6.80 -14.03 -4.67
CA VAL A 269 -5.48 -13.90 -5.28
C VAL A 269 -4.45 -13.89 -4.16
N PRO A 270 -3.95 -15.07 -3.75
CA PRO A 270 -2.98 -15.17 -2.67
C PRO A 270 -1.60 -14.63 -3.11
N PRO A 271 -0.68 -14.37 -2.15
CA PRO A 271 0.73 -14.28 -2.45
C PRO A 271 1.24 -15.54 -3.17
N PRO A 272 2.25 -15.43 -4.04
CA PRO A 272 2.75 -16.55 -4.82
C PRO A 272 3.44 -17.62 -3.94
N ASP A 273 3.17 -18.88 -4.28
CA ASP A 273 3.89 -20.05 -3.77
C ASP A 273 5.34 -20.10 -4.27
N ILE A 274 6.16 -21.02 -3.75
CA ILE A 274 7.57 -21.15 -4.14
C ILE A 274 7.76 -21.32 -5.67
N ILE A 275 6.90 -22.08 -6.33
CA ILE A 275 6.93 -22.28 -7.79
C ILE A 275 6.57 -20.98 -8.51
N GLY A 276 5.51 -20.31 -8.06
CA GLY A 276 5.08 -19.02 -8.58
C GLY A 276 6.13 -17.92 -8.39
N ARG A 277 6.78 -17.87 -7.22
CA ARG A 277 7.88 -16.94 -6.93
C ARG A 277 9.08 -17.16 -7.83
N ARG A 278 9.47 -18.41 -8.11
CA ARG A 278 10.55 -18.71 -9.06
C ARG A 278 10.23 -18.21 -10.46
N ALA A 279 9.01 -18.47 -10.95
CA ALA A 279 8.57 -17.98 -12.26
C ALA A 279 8.53 -16.44 -12.31
N LEU A 280 7.96 -15.80 -11.29
CA LEU A 280 7.94 -14.35 -11.14
C LEU A 280 9.34 -13.75 -11.12
N LEU A 281 10.25 -14.28 -10.31
CA LEU A 281 11.63 -13.80 -10.21
C LEU A 281 12.36 -13.92 -11.54
N ARG A 282 12.26 -15.07 -12.22
CA ARG A 282 12.87 -15.26 -13.55
C ARG A 282 12.36 -14.20 -14.54
N ARG A 283 11.05 -13.97 -14.57
CA ARG A 283 10.48 -13.01 -15.50
C ARG A 283 10.78 -11.56 -15.14
N LEU A 284 10.66 -11.17 -13.87
CA LEU A 284 10.98 -9.83 -13.40
C LEU A 284 12.48 -9.53 -13.53
N SER A 285 13.33 -10.55 -13.41
CA SER A 285 14.77 -10.44 -13.57
C SER A 285 15.22 -10.22 -15.02
N ALA A 286 14.40 -10.59 -16.02
CA ALA A 286 14.77 -10.56 -17.43
C ALA A 286 15.14 -9.16 -17.95
N ARG A 287 14.69 -8.09 -17.28
CA ARG A 287 15.05 -6.70 -17.61
C ARG A 287 16.36 -6.21 -16.97
N TYR A 288 16.98 -7.02 -16.12
CA TYR A 288 18.18 -6.67 -15.36
C TYR A 288 19.36 -7.57 -15.78
N THR A 289 20.57 -6.99 -15.81
CA THR A 289 21.79 -7.77 -16.05
C THR A 289 22.27 -8.36 -14.72
N LEU A 290 21.94 -9.63 -14.47
CA LEU A 290 22.35 -10.34 -13.25
C LEU A 290 23.79 -10.87 -13.37
N GLY A 291 24.50 -10.86 -12.25
CA GLY A 291 25.81 -11.52 -12.09
C GLY A 291 25.69 -13.05 -12.02
N PRO A 292 26.79 -13.78 -12.26
CA PRO A 292 26.81 -15.25 -12.21
C PRO A 292 26.64 -15.81 -10.78
N ASP A 293 26.78 -14.96 -9.76
CA ASP A 293 26.62 -15.28 -8.34
C ASP A 293 25.17 -15.18 -7.85
N VAL A 294 24.24 -14.77 -8.71
CA VAL A 294 22.82 -14.64 -8.36
C VAL A 294 22.08 -15.95 -8.60
N ASP A 295 21.65 -16.59 -7.51
CA ASP A 295 20.76 -17.74 -7.55
C ASP A 295 19.31 -17.34 -7.20
N LEU A 296 18.44 -17.33 -8.22
CA LEU A 296 17.02 -17.01 -8.06
C LEU A 296 16.26 -18.10 -7.29
N GLU A 297 16.75 -19.33 -7.25
CA GLU A 297 16.13 -20.42 -6.48
C GLU A 297 16.27 -20.19 -4.99
N ILE A 298 17.48 -19.79 -4.56
CA ILE A 298 17.76 -19.41 -3.17
C ILE A 298 16.94 -18.17 -2.81
N MET A 299 16.90 -17.18 -3.70
CA MET A 299 16.13 -15.95 -3.49
C MET A 299 14.62 -16.24 -3.32
N ALA A 300 14.06 -17.17 -4.10
CA ALA A 300 12.66 -17.57 -3.99
C ALA A 300 12.34 -18.24 -2.64
N ALA A 301 13.29 -19.01 -2.08
CA ALA A 301 13.14 -19.63 -0.77
C ALA A 301 13.21 -18.60 0.37
N GLN A 302 14.11 -17.61 0.25
CA GLN A 302 14.32 -16.57 1.27
C GLN A 302 13.27 -15.44 1.24
N THR A 303 12.37 -15.45 0.26
CA THR A 303 11.33 -14.42 0.08
C THR A 303 9.93 -14.98 0.28
N ALA A 304 9.80 -16.01 1.12
CA ALA A 304 8.53 -16.60 1.49
C ALA A 304 7.56 -15.56 2.09
N GLY A 305 6.30 -15.61 1.65
CA GLY A 305 5.24 -14.67 2.05
C GLY A 305 5.29 -13.30 1.38
N LEU A 306 6.29 -12.99 0.56
CA LEU A 306 6.36 -11.72 -0.18
C LEU A 306 5.45 -11.72 -1.42
N THR A 307 4.93 -10.54 -1.76
CA THR A 307 4.07 -10.36 -2.93
C THR A 307 4.89 -10.10 -4.20
N GLY A 308 4.26 -10.20 -5.37
CA GLY A 308 4.93 -9.92 -6.65
C GLY A 308 5.50 -8.49 -6.72
N ALA A 309 4.81 -7.52 -6.12
CA ALA A 309 5.29 -6.14 -6.00
C ALA A 309 6.54 -6.03 -5.11
N ASP A 310 6.59 -6.79 -4.01
CA ASP A 310 7.76 -6.81 -3.12
C ASP A 310 8.98 -7.42 -3.83
N LEU A 311 8.79 -8.52 -4.57
CA LEU A 311 9.86 -9.14 -5.36
C LEU A 311 10.39 -8.19 -6.44
N ALA A 312 9.50 -7.50 -7.14
CA ALA A 312 9.88 -6.48 -8.13
C ALA A 312 10.64 -5.32 -7.49
N ASN A 313 10.26 -4.93 -6.27
CA ASN A 313 10.93 -3.89 -5.51
C ASN A 313 12.34 -4.33 -5.05
N ILE A 314 12.52 -5.59 -4.61
CA ILE A 314 13.83 -6.12 -4.23
C ILE A 314 14.79 -6.09 -5.42
N LEU A 315 14.36 -6.58 -6.59
CA LEU A 315 15.18 -6.55 -7.81
C LEU A 315 15.54 -5.11 -8.20
N ASN A 316 14.59 -4.19 -8.11
CA ASN A 316 14.81 -2.77 -8.42
C ASN A 316 15.80 -2.11 -7.45
N LEU A 317 15.65 -2.34 -6.15
CA LEU A 317 16.56 -1.83 -5.13
C LEU A 317 17.97 -2.45 -5.27
N GLY A 318 18.06 -3.72 -5.66
CA GLY A 318 19.33 -4.39 -5.95
C GLY A 318 20.04 -3.73 -7.13
N ALA A 319 19.30 -3.45 -8.21
CA ALA A 319 19.83 -2.73 -9.36
C ALA A 319 20.31 -1.30 -8.99
N ILE A 320 19.51 -0.54 -8.24
CA ILE A 320 19.88 0.79 -7.76
C ILE A 320 21.14 0.72 -6.89
N SER A 321 21.25 -0.28 -6.00
CA SER A 321 22.42 -0.48 -5.16
C SER A 321 23.67 -0.79 -5.98
N ALA A 322 23.56 -1.70 -6.96
CA ALA A 322 24.67 -2.05 -7.85
C ALA A 322 25.13 -0.83 -8.67
N THR A 323 24.19 -0.07 -9.25
CA THR A 323 24.48 1.16 -9.99
C THR A 323 25.13 2.22 -9.12
N SER A 324 24.62 2.43 -7.89
CA SER A 324 25.21 3.38 -6.95
C SER A 324 26.63 3.00 -6.51
N ALA A 325 26.98 1.72 -6.56
CA ALA A 325 28.32 1.22 -6.29
C ALA A 325 29.23 1.20 -7.55
N GLY A 326 28.74 1.71 -8.70
CA GLY A 326 29.49 1.73 -9.96
C GLY A 326 29.63 0.36 -10.63
N LYS A 327 28.82 -0.64 -10.26
CA LYS A 327 28.85 -1.98 -10.87
C LYS A 327 28.07 -2.01 -12.18
N HIS A 328 28.50 -2.86 -13.11
CA HIS A 328 27.84 -3.10 -14.40
C HIS A 328 26.81 -4.25 -14.37
N VAL A 329 26.85 -5.08 -13.33
CA VAL A 329 25.94 -6.21 -13.12
C VAL A 329 25.36 -6.16 -11.70
N VAL A 330 24.16 -6.69 -11.54
CA VAL A 330 23.52 -6.86 -10.24
C VAL A 330 24.05 -8.15 -9.60
N ASP A 331 24.87 -8.02 -8.57
CA ASP A 331 25.46 -9.14 -7.84
C ASP A 331 24.57 -9.60 -6.68
N GLY A 332 24.83 -10.80 -6.17
CA GLY A 332 24.09 -11.42 -5.07
C GLY A 332 24.18 -10.60 -3.78
N ALA A 333 25.29 -9.90 -3.56
CA ALA A 333 25.45 -9.00 -2.42
C ALA A 333 24.49 -7.80 -2.48
N SER A 334 24.35 -7.15 -3.64
CA SER A 334 23.39 -6.05 -3.81
C SER A 334 21.92 -6.52 -3.69
N LEU A 335 21.59 -7.73 -4.17
CA LEU A 335 20.26 -8.31 -3.97
C LEU A 335 19.98 -8.68 -2.52
N SER A 336 20.96 -9.24 -1.82
CA SER A 336 20.83 -9.56 -0.38
C SER A 336 20.59 -8.29 0.44
N LEU A 337 21.33 -7.21 0.16
CA LEU A 337 21.14 -5.92 0.80
C LEU A 337 19.75 -5.33 0.50
N ALA A 338 19.28 -5.45 -0.75
CA ALA A 338 17.96 -4.97 -1.15
C ALA A 338 16.84 -5.75 -0.47
N ARG A 339 16.97 -7.07 -0.37
CA ARG A 339 16.04 -7.94 0.34
C ARG A 339 15.96 -7.57 1.82
N ASP A 340 17.10 -7.41 2.48
CA ASP A 340 17.14 -7.01 3.89
C ASP A 340 16.49 -5.63 4.09
N LYS A 341 16.69 -4.70 3.15
CA LYS A 341 16.04 -3.38 3.17
C LYS A 341 14.52 -3.47 3.05
N VAL A 342 13.99 -4.44 2.31
CA VAL A 342 12.52 -4.65 2.17
C VAL A 342 11.95 -5.38 3.38
N LEU A 343 12.62 -6.43 3.88
CA LEU A 343 12.14 -7.22 5.01
C LEU A 343 12.25 -6.49 6.35
N VAL A 344 13.34 -5.74 6.55
CA VAL A 344 13.72 -5.18 7.85
C VAL A 344 13.66 -3.65 7.85
N GLY A 345 14.01 -3.02 6.73
CA GLY A 345 14.14 -1.58 6.61
C GLY A 345 15.59 -1.11 6.47
N LEU A 346 15.77 0.20 6.39
CA LEU A 346 17.08 0.80 6.13
C LEU A 346 18.03 0.62 7.33
N ALA A 347 19.17 -0.03 7.12
CA ALA A 347 20.24 -0.11 8.11
C ALA A 347 20.85 1.29 8.38
N ARG A 348 21.08 1.62 9.65
CA ARG A 348 21.66 2.90 10.09
C ARG A 348 23.01 2.69 10.78
N PRO A 349 24.08 2.34 10.04
CA PRO A 349 25.39 2.10 10.64
C PRO A 349 26.03 3.36 11.24
N SER A 350 25.58 4.56 10.83
CA SER A 350 26.04 5.84 11.38
C SER A 350 25.41 6.21 12.73
N MET A 351 24.43 5.44 13.21
CA MET A 351 23.85 5.68 14.53
C MET A 351 24.90 5.38 15.60
N HIS A 352 25.23 6.38 16.40
CA HIS A 352 26.16 6.20 17.52
C HIS A 352 25.48 5.35 18.59
N VAL A 353 26.02 4.15 18.81
CA VAL A 353 25.56 3.20 19.83
C VAL A 353 26.71 3.04 20.82
N SER A 354 26.45 3.22 22.12
CA SER A 354 27.49 3.05 23.14
C SER A 354 28.00 1.60 23.16
N GLU A 355 29.21 1.37 23.66
CA GLU A 355 29.74 0.00 23.74
C GLU A 355 28.88 -0.90 24.63
N GLU A 356 28.34 -0.33 25.72
CA GLU A 356 27.42 -1.01 26.64
C GLU A 356 26.11 -1.39 25.94
N GLU A 357 25.50 -0.47 25.21
CA GLU A 357 24.27 -0.73 24.44
C GLU A 357 24.51 -1.78 23.34
N ARG A 358 25.67 -1.74 22.69
CA ARG A 358 26.06 -2.73 21.68
C ARG A 358 26.23 -4.12 22.29
N LYS A 359 26.85 -4.24 23.48
CA LYS A 359 26.98 -5.50 24.21
C LYS A 359 25.62 -6.04 24.60
N LEU A 360 24.76 -5.17 25.14
CA LEU A 360 23.41 -5.55 25.53
C LEU A 360 22.60 -6.11 24.35
N LYS A 361 22.62 -5.43 23.20
CA LYS A 361 21.99 -5.92 21.98
C LYS A 361 22.59 -7.25 21.50
N ALA A 362 23.91 -7.38 21.57
CA ALA A 362 24.57 -8.63 21.19
C ALA A 362 24.14 -9.79 22.09
N THR A 363 24.04 -9.57 23.41
CA THR A 363 23.53 -10.56 24.37
C THR A 363 22.07 -10.92 24.08
N HIS A 364 21.24 -9.92 23.76
CA HIS A 364 19.83 -10.12 23.40
C HIS A 364 19.69 -11.01 22.15
N GLU A 365 20.36 -10.65 21.05
CA GLU A 365 20.30 -11.44 19.81
C GLU A 365 20.92 -12.83 19.99
N ALA A 366 22.01 -12.94 20.75
CA ALA A 366 22.61 -14.23 21.09
C ALA A 366 21.62 -15.13 21.84
N GLY A 367 20.76 -14.56 22.70
CA GLY A 367 19.68 -15.27 23.38
C GLY A 367 18.71 -15.94 22.41
N HIS A 368 18.19 -15.19 21.42
CA HIS A 368 17.32 -15.75 20.39
C HIS A 368 18.01 -16.88 19.62
N VAL A 369 19.26 -16.67 19.24
CA VAL A 369 20.05 -17.62 18.44
C VAL A 369 20.30 -18.91 19.19
N LEU A 370 20.77 -18.82 20.44
CA LEU A 370 21.09 -19.99 21.25
C LEU A 370 19.84 -20.81 21.53
N VAL A 371 18.72 -20.17 21.89
CA VAL A 371 17.46 -20.87 22.12
C VAL A 371 16.94 -21.52 20.84
N ALA A 372 16.99 -20.84 19.70
CA ALA A 372 16.57 -21.40 18.42
C ALA A 372 17.43 -22.61 18.00
N ARG A 373 18.75 -22.56 18.18
CA ARG A 373 19.65 -23.68 17.82
C ARG A 373 19.48 -24.92 18.70
N HIS A 374 19.12 -24.75 19.97
CA HIS A 374 18.97 -25.85 20.93
C HIS A 374 17.53 -26.35 21.07
N THR A 375 16.57 -25.75 20.35
CA THR A 375 15.18 -26.18 20.35
C THR A 375 14.87 -26.95 19.06
N ALA A 376 14.67 -28.27 19.16
CA ALA A 376 14.55 -29.15 17.99
C ALA A 376 13.43 -28.81 16.99
N ALA A 377 12.36 -28.13 17.44
CA ALA A 377 11.23 -27.73 16.59
C ALA A 377 11.26 -26.24 16.19
N ALA A 378 12.34 -25.52 16.48
CA ALA A 378 12.49 -24.12 16.09
C ALA A 378 12.88 -23.99 14.61
N SER A 379 12.50 -22.86 14.01
CA SER A 379 12.91 -22.50 12.66
C SER A 379 14.42 -22.27 12.59
N THR A 380 15.03 -22.56 11.44
CA THR A 380 16.47 -22.39 11.25
C THR A 380 16.83 -20.91 11.18
N ILE A 381 18.02 -20.56 11.66
CA ILE A 381 18.49 -19.18 11.66
C ILE A 381 19.13 -18.87 10.31
N GLU A 382 18.66 -17.82 9.64
CA GLU A 382 19.23 -17.37 8.37
C GLU A 382 20.29 -16.29 8.61
N LYS A 383 19.97 -15.27 9.41
CA LYS A 383 20.85 -14.12 9.62
C LYS A 383 20.64 -13.50 10.99
N VAL A 384 21.72 -13.00 11.58
CA VAL A 384 21.71 -12.27 12.85
C VAL A 384 22.49 -10.99 12.66
N THR A 385 21.95 -9.87 13.12
CA THR A 385 22.64 -8.57 13.06
C THR A 385 22.32 -7.73 14.28
N ILE A 386 23.32 -7.01 14.78
CA ILE A 386 23.18 -6.03 15.87
C ILE A 386 23.10 -4.59 15.35
N VAL A 387 23.13 -4.41 14.03
CA VAL A 387 23.03 -3.11 13.39
C VAL A 387 21.58 -2.64 13.47
N PRO A 388 21.29 -1.40 13.89
CA PRO A 388 19.93 -0.89 13.95
C PRO A 388 19.34 -0.75 12.54
N HIS A 389 18.08 -1.17 12.38
CA HIS A 389 17.32 -1.06 11.13
C HIS A 389 16.02 -0.28 11.33
N GLY A 390 15.68 0.59 10.37
CA GLY A 390 14.43 1.33 10.37
C GLY A 390 14.28 2.30 11.55
N ASN A 391 13.09 2.32 12.16
CA ASN A 391 12.79 3.11 13.37
C ASN A 391 12.99 2.31 14.67
N GLY A 392 13.28 1.02 14.57
CA GLY A 392 13.58 0.16 15.71
C GLY A 392 15.01 0.37 16.19
N ALA A 393 15.20 0.47 17.51
CA ALA A 393 16.52 0.59 18.11
C ALA A 393 17.24 -0.76 18.25
N GLY A 394 16.57 -1.89 18.02
CA GLY A 394 17.05 -3.25 18.33
C GLY A 394 17.96 -3.89 17.28
N GLY A 395 18.58 -5.02 17.68
CA GLY A 395 19.16 -5.98 16.74
C GLY A 395 18.05 -6.77 16.02
N LEU A 396 18.44 -7.70 15.16
CA LEU A 396 17.51 -8.54 14.42
C LEU A 396 18.07 -9.95 14.23
N THR A 397 17.27 -10.92 14.64
CA THR A 397 17.41 -12.33 14.28
C THR A 397 16.37 -12.69 13.22
N VAL A 398 16.84 -12.98 12.00
CA VAL A 398 16.02 -13.48 10.88
C VAL A 398 16.04 -15.00 10.91
N LEU A 399 14.86 -15.58 11.14
CA LEU A 399 14.62 -17.00 11.01
C LEU A 399 14.09 -17.31 9.60
N THR A 400 14.40 -18.50 9.11
CA THR A 400 13.80 -19.01 7.88
C THR A 400 12.28 -19.14 8.06
N VAL A 401 11.56 -18.69 7.04
CA VAL A 401 10.10 -18.81 6.99
C VAL A 401 9.78 -20.06 6.18
N ASP A 402 9.23 -21.07 6.85
CA ASP A 402 8.66 -22.22 6.15
C ASP A 402 7.37 -21.79 5.44
N ASP A 403 7.22 -22.16 4.16
CA ASP A 403 5.97 -21.96 3.39
C ASP A 403 4.82 -22.86 3.90
N SER A 404 5.05 -23.70 4.92
CA SER A 404 4.00 -24.54 5.51
C SER A 404 2.92 -23.69 6.20
N SER A 405 1.68 -23.81 5.71
CA SER A 405 0.50 -23.19 6.30
C SER A 405 0.08 -23.84 7.62
N LEU A 406 0.55 -25.06 7.90
CA LEU A 406 0.24 -25.83 9.09
C LEU A 406 1.45 -25.88 10.02
N LEU A 407 1.22 -25.49 11.28
CA LEU A 407 2.20 -25.57 12.36
C LEU A 407 1.71 -26.52 13.43
N ASP A 408 2.57 -27.42 13.88
CA ASP A 408 2.25 -28.29 15.00
C ASP A 408 2.43 -27.55 16.34
N GLN A 409 1.91 -28.14 17.42
CA GLN A 409 2.02 -27.55 18.75
C GLN A 409 3.48 -27.40 19.21
N ARG A 410 4.39 -28.28 18.77
CA ARG A 410 5.80 -28.25 19.17
C ARG A 410 6.51 -27.05 18.55
N GLN A 411 6.26 -26.77 17.27
CA GLN A 411 6.76 -25.61 16.54
C GLN A 411 6.21 -24.30 17.12
N LEU A 412 4.93 -24.27 17.49
CA LEU A 412 4.34 -23.10 18.15
C LEU A 412 4.98 -22.81 19.52
N LEU A 413 5.22 -23.85 20.32
CA LEU A 413 5.93 -23.73 21.59
C LEU A 413 7.39 -23.32 21.40
N ALA A 414 8.08 -23.89 20.41
CA ALA A 414 9.45 -23.51 20.07
C ALA A 414 9.55 -22.04 19.66
N ARG A 415 8.57 -21.51 18.89
CA ARG A 415 8.50 -20.09 18.55
C ARG A 415 8.31 -19.20 19.79
N LEU A 416 7.49 -19.63 20.76
CA LEU A 416 7.36 -18.91 22.03
C LEU A 416 8.68 -18.90 22.82
N ASP A 417 9.40 -20.02 22.83
CA ASP A 417 10.68 -20.14 23.53
C ASP A 417 11.73 -19.20 22.92
N VAL A 418 11.83 -19.17 21.58
CA VAL A 418 12.73 -18.25 20.87
C VAL A 418 12.38 -16.80 21.14
N LEU A 419 11.10 -16.41 21.09
CA LEU A 419 10.68 -15.03 21.39
C LEU A 419 11.03 -14.61 22.83
N MET A 420 11.10 -15.55 23.78
CA MET A 420 11.52 -15.28 25.16
C MET A 420 13.04 -15.30 25.36
N GLY A 421 13.80 -15.74 24.34
CA GLY A 421 15.24 -15.95 24.41
C GLY A 421 16.04 -14.67 24.67
N GLY A 422 15.75 -13.57 23.96
CA GLY A 422 16.48 -12.32 24.15
C GLY A 422 16.35 -11.75 25.56
N ARG A 423 15.12 -11.70 26.08
CA ARG A 423 14.85 -11.31 27.47
C ARG A 423 15.51 -12.25 28.49
N ALA A 424 15.51 -13.55 28.23
CA ALA A 424 16.15 -14.53 29.12
C ALA A 424 17.67 -14.33 29.17
N ALA A 425 18.32 -14.09 28.03
CA ALA A 425 19.76 -13.82 27.97
C ALA A 425 20.15 -12.54 28.71
N GLU A 426 19.39 -11.46 28.54
CA GLU A 426 19.62 -10.21 29.31
C GLU A 426 19.55 -10.45 30.82
N ARG A 427 18.57 -11.23 31.27
CA ARG A 427 18.37 -11.52 32.70
C ARG A 427 19.51 -12.37 33.29
N ILE A 428 20.07 -13.28 32.51
CA ILE A 428 21.19 -14.13 32.95
C ILE A 428 22.47 -13.30 33.09
N GLU A 429 22.77 -12.47 32.09
CA GLU A 429 24.03 -11.70 32.06
C GLU A 429 24.00 -10.48 32.98
N TYR A 430 22.87 -9.75 33.02
CA TYR A 430 22.75 -8.46 33.71
C TYR A 430 21.84 -8.49 34.95
N GLY A 431 21.27 -9.65 35.31
CA GLY A 431 20.36 -9.80 36.44
C GLY A 431 18.96 -9.24 36.19
N GLU A 432 18.09 -9.24 37.22
CA GLU A 432 16.72 -8.73 37.09
C GLU A 432 16.64 -7.22 36.83
N GLU A 433 17.56 -6.45 37.40
CA GLU A 433 17.59 -4.99 37.25
C GLU A 433 18.17 -4.55 35.90
N GLY A 434 18.93 -5.43 35.23
CA GLY A 434 19.55 -5.16 33.91
C GLY A 434 18.66 -5.47 32.71
N VAL A 435 17.40 -5.85 32.96
CA VAL A 435 16.41 -6.14 31.92
C VAL A 435 15.92 -4.85 31.25
N THR A 436 15.99 -4.78 29.91
CA THR A 436 15.73 -3.50 29.19
C THR A 436 14.32 -3.38 28.62
N THR A 437 13.95 -2.22 28.07
CA THR A 437 12.71 -2.08 27.29
C THR A 437 12.81 -2.67 25.87
N GLY A 438 13.99 -3.13 25.44
CA GLY A 438 14.24 -3.59 24.07
C GLY A 438 13.44 -4.83 23.62
N ALA A 439 12.93 -5.63 24.56
CA ALA A 439 12.14 -6.83 24.26
C ALA A 439 10.62 -6.57 24.05
N GLU A 440 10.17 -5.31 23.93
CA GLU A 440 8.75 -4.97 23.81
C GLU A 440 8.07 -5.68 22.62
N ASP A 441 8.71 -5.64 21.45
CA ASP A 441 8.19 -6.27 20.23
C ASP A 441 8.08 -7.79 20.39
N ASP A 442 9.09 -8.44 20.98
CA ASP A 442 9.11 -9.89 21.19
C ASP A 442 8.04 -10.34 22.17
N LEU A 443 7.86 -9.59 23.27
CA LEU A 443 6.81 -9.84 24.25
C LEU A 443 5.42 -9.66 23.66
N THR A 444 5.24 -8.64 22.82
CA THR A 444 3.98 -8.39 22.11
C THR A 444 3.66 -9.53 21.14
N ARG A 445 4.66 -9.98 20.37
CA ARG A 445 4.53 -11.13 19.45
C ARG A 445 4.24 -12.42 20.21
N ALA A 446 4.95 -12.68 21.31
CA ALA A 446 4.77 -13.88 22.13
C ALA A 446 3.37 -13.91 22.75
N ARG A 447 2.89 -12.77 23.27
CA ARG A 447 1.52 -12.64 23.80
C ARG A 447 0.48 -12.91 22.71
N SER A 448 0.64 -12.31 21.53
CA SER A 448 -0.28 -12.54 20.40
C SER A 448 -0.32 -14.01 19.98
N LEU A 449 0.84 -14.67 19.93
CA LEU A 449 0.96 -16.09 19.61
C LEU A 449 0.26 -16.97 20.67
N ALA A 450 0.54 -16.74 21.95
CA ALA A 450 -0.06 -17.48 23.05
C ALA A 450 -1.60 -17.28 23.11
N LEU A 451 -2.08 -16.08 22.78
CA LEU A 451 -3.51 -15.80 22.66
C LEU A 451 -4.13 -16.62 21.53
N ARG A 452 -3.55 -16.60 20.33
CA ARG A 452 -4.04 -17.38 19.16
C ARG A 452 -4.05 -18.89 19.43
N MET A 453 -3.04 -19.41 20.12
CA MET A 453 -3.01 -20.80 20.56
C MET A 453 -4.19 -21.14 21.47
N SER A 454 -4.50 -20.25 22.41
CA SER A 454 -5.52 -20.49 23.42
C SER A 454 -6.94 -20.22 22.91
N THR A 455 -7.12 -19.30 21.96
CA THR A 455 -8.43 -18.92 21.40
C THR A 455 -8.70 -19.57 20.05
N ARG A 456 -7.97 -19.20 19.01
CA ARG A 456 -8.30 -19.53 17.61
C ARG A 456 -8.01 -20.98 17.27
N TRP A 457 -6.90 -21.52 17.77
CA TRP A 457 -6.45 -22.87 17.44
C TRP A 457 -6.90 -23.94 18.44
N GLY A 458 -7.64 -23.56 19.49
CA GLY A 458 -8.19 -24.52 20.45
C GLY A 458 -7.14 -25.36 21.18
N LEU A 459 -5.89 -24.90 21.24
CA LEU A 459 -4.81 -25.57 21.98
C LEU A 459 -4.87 -25.26 23.49
N GLY A 460 -5.88 -24.49 23.91
CA GLY A 460 -6.08 -24.05 25.27
C GLY A 460 -6.99 -24.94 26.10
N LYS A 461 -6.79 -24.94 27.42
CA LYS A 461 -7.65 -25.69 28.35
C LYS A 461 -8.92 -24.91 28.69
N ALA A 462 -8.87 -23.58 28.71
CA ALA A 462 -9.98 -22.74 29.14
C ALA A 462 -11.19 -22.76 28.17
N LEU A 463 -10.92 -22.74 26.86
CA LEU A 463 -11.95 -22.73 25.81
C LEU A 463 -12.19 -24.12 25.19
N GLY A 464 -11.30 -25.08 25.45
CA GLY A 464 -11.34 -26.39 24.81
C GLY A 464 -11.06 -26.34 23.30
N PRO A 465 -11.34 -27.44 22.57
CA PRO A 465 -11.07 -27.52 21.13
C PRO A 465 -12.01 -26.67 20.27
N GLY A 466 -13.06 -26.09 20.86
CA GLY A 466 -13.98 -25.16 20.22
C GLY A 466 -13.37 -23.77 20.15
N GLY A 467 -12.41 -23.56 19.24
CA GLY A 467 -11.76 -22.27 19.08
C GLY A 467 -12.77 -21.12 18.91
N CYS A 468 -12.44 -19.94 19.45
CA CYS A 468 -13.30 -18.76 19.40
C CYS A 468 -12.68 -17.71 18.46
N GLU A 469 -13.39 -17.36 17.39
CA GLU A 469 -13.02 -16.23 16.51
C GLU A 469 -13.54 -14.87 17.00
N ARG A 470 -14.35 -14.85 18.07
CA ARG A 470 -14.88 -13.59 18.60
C ARG A 470 -13.75 -12.78 19.26
N PRO A 471 -13.78 -11.44 19.14
CA PRO A 471 -12.90 -10.56 19.91
C PRO A 471 -12.98 -10.90 21.39
N ALA A 472 -11.86 -10.81 22.11
CA ALA A 472 -11.80 -11.15 23.52
C ALA A 472 -12.78 -10.30 24.34
N GLU A 473 -13.11 -9.08 23.90
CA GLU A 473 -14.07 -8.17 24.54
C GLU A 473 -15.51 -8.72 24.53
N GLN A 474 -15.84 -9.64 23.63
CA GLN A 474 -17.16 -10.28 23.53
C GLN A 474 -17.28 -11.55 24.38
N LEU A 475 -16.21 -11.96 25.07
CA LEU A 475 -16.21 -13.11 25.97
C LEU A 475 -16.70 -12.71 27.37
N SER A 476 -17.27 -13.69 28.09
CA SER A 476 -17.65 -13.50 29.49
C SER A 476 -16.44 -13.08 30.33
N ALA A 477 -16.67 -12.28 31.40
CA ALA A 477 -15.58 -11.83 32.27
C ALA A 477 -14.79 -13.03 32.86
N HIS A 478 -15.49 -14.08 33.27
CA HIS A 478 -14.87 -15.31 33.80
C HIS A 478 -14.00 -16.02 32.76
N THR A 479 -14.48 -16.12 31.51
CA THR A 479 -13.69 -16.74 30.42
C THR A 479 -12.44 -15.93 30.08
N ARG A 480 -12.52 -14.60 30.14
CA ARG A 480 -11.36 -13.72 29.93
C ARG A 480 -10.30 -13.91 31.00
N GLU A 481 -10.71 -13.99 32.26
CA GLU A 481 -9.79 -14.22 33.37
C GLU A 481 -9.05 -15.56 33.25
N LEU A 482 -9.78 -16.64 32.90
CA LEU A 482 -9.18 -17.95 32.64
C LEU A 482 -8.20 -17.92 31.47
N LEU A 483 -8.55 -17.20 30.40
CA LEU A 483 -7.70 -17.03 29.22
C LEU A 483 -6.42 -16.25 29.54
N ASP A 484 -6.53 -15.16 30.28
CA ASP A 484 -5.39 -14.35 30.70
C ASP A 484 -4.44 -15.14 31.62
N ALA A 485 -4.99 -15.91 32.56
CA ALA A 485 -4.21 -16.81 33.40
C ALA A 485 -3.48 -17.88 32.59
N GLU A 486 -4.14 -18.46 31.59
CA GLU A 486 -3.55 -19.46 30.69
C GLU A 486 -2.43 -18.86 29.83
N VAL A 487 -2.66 -17.69 29.22
CA VAL A 487 -1.65 -16.98 28.43
C VAL A 487 -0.43 -16.66 29.30
N ALA A 488 -0.64 -16.11 30.51
CA ALA A 488 0.44 -15.82 31.45
C ALA A 488 1.23 -17.08 31.83
N SER A 489 0.54 -18.21 32.05
CA SER A 489 1.17 -19.49 32.34
C SER A 489 2.05 -19.98 31.18
N ARG A 490 1.58 -19.84 29.93
CA ARG A 490 2.35 -20.25 28.73
C ARG A 490 3.61 -19.41 28.56
N LEU A 491 3.49 -18.09 28.72
CA LEU A 491 4.61 -17.17 28.59
C LEU A 491 5.66 -17.41 29.69
N ARG A 492 5.24 -17.61 30.95
CA ARG A 492 6.15 -17.97 32.05
C ARG A 492 6.86 -19.29 31.79
N ALA A 493 6.14 -20.31 31.31
CA ALA A 493 6.73 -21.60 30.99
C ALA A 493 7.74 -21.49 29.83
N ALA A 494 7.45 -20.69 28.80
CA ALA A 494 8.36 -20.44 27.70
C ALA A 494 9.63 -19.71 28.15
N HIS A 495 9.49 -18.67 28.98
CA HIS A 495 10.63 -17.97 29.57
C HIS A 495 11.49 -18.89 30.44
N ALA A 496 10.88 -19.75 31.26
CA ALA A 496 11.62 -20.72 32.08
C ALA A 496 12.38 -21.74 31.22
N ARG A 497 11.80 -22.23 30.11
CA ARG A 497 12.50 -23.10 29.16
C ARG A 497 13.66 -22.39 28.48
N ALA A 498 13.47 -21.15 28.02
CA ALA A 498 14.53 -20.34 27.43
C ALA A 498 15.70 -20.14 28.41
N MET A 499 15.40 -19.79 29.68
CA MET A 499 16.42 -19.67 30.74
C MET A 499 17.18 -20.99 30.95
N ALA A 500 16.47 -22.13 31.01
CA ALA A 500 17.10 -23.43 31.20
C ALA A 500 18.02 -23.81 30.02
N VAL A 501 17.62 -23.49 28.79
CA VAL A 501 18.44 -23.71 27.59
C VAL A 501 19.69 -22.83 27.56
N LEU A 502 19.61 -21.61 28.10
CA LEU A 502 20.74 -20.68 28.13
C LEU A 502 21.69 -20.91 29.32
N SER A 503 21.20 -21.55 30.39
CA SER A 503 21.97 -21.78 31.62
C SER A 503 22.63 -23.18 31.68
N GLY A 504 22.19 -24.11 30.84
CA GLY A 504 22.74 -25.46 30.70
C GLY A 504 23.67 -25.53 29.50
#